data_AF-A0A1H2ERM7-F1
#
_entry.id   AF-A0A1H2ERM7-F1
#
_cell.length_a   1.000
_cell.length_b   1.000
_cell.length_c   1.000
_cell.angle_alpha   90.00
_cell.angle_beta   90.00
_cell.angle_gamma   90.00
#
_symmetry.space_group_name_H-M   'P 1'
#
loop_
_entity.id
_entity.type
_entity.pdbx_description
1 polymer ?
#
loop_
_entity_poly.entity_id
_entity_poly.type
_entity_poly.pdbx_seq_one_letter_code
_entity_poly.pdbx_strand_id
1 'polypeptide(L)'
;MTKPNPASPQHSGHTPTLPELWTMTEVAHTMRRTRSGVDKLRARDPKFPKPLKDGDDRRSRIYFVRQEIEAYLAARLDARVVA
;
A
#
# COMPACT_ATOMS: atom_id res chain seq x y z
N MET A 1 14.20 -26.00 -23.52
CA MET A 1 12.86 -25.42 -23.32
C MET A 1 12.88 -24.51 -22.10
N THR A 2 13.35 -23.27 -22.26
CA THR A 2 13.52 -22.31 -21.16
C THR A 2 12.40 -21.29 -21.28
N LYS A 3 11.45 -21.29 -20.33
CA LYS A 3 10.37 -20.30 -20.28
C LYS A 3 10.96 -18.95 -19.85
N PRO A 4 10.73 -17.84 -20.57
CA PRO A 4 11.16 -16.52 -20.10
C PRO A 4 10.29 -16.07 -18.93
N ASN A 5 10.96 -15.61 -17.88
CA ASN A 5 10.42 -15.00 -16.67
C ASN A 5 9.65 -13.71 -17.03
N PRO A 6 8.39 -13.51 -16.59
CA PRO A 6 7.74 -12.21 -16.75
C PRO A 6 8.39 -11.21 -15.80
N ALA A 7 9.09 -10.24 -16.38
CA ALA A 7 9.69 -9.11 -15.68
C ALA A 7 8.62 -8.37 -14.86
N SER A 8 8.90 -8.21 -13.57
CA SER A 8 8.18 -7.31 -12.69
C SER A 8 8.18 -5.91 -13.33
N PRO A 9 7.01 -5.25 -13.49
CA PRO A 9 6.97 -3.91 -14.05
C PRO A 9 7.75 -2.94 -13.15
N GLN A 10 8.63 -2.20 -13.80
CA GLN A 10 9.59 -1.29 -13.21
C GLN A 10 8.86 0.02 -12.89
N HIS A 11 8.80 0.40 -11.61
CA HIS A 11 8.22 1.67 -11.16
C HIS A 11 9.19 2.82 -11.47
N SER A 12 9.23 3.25 -12.73
CA SER A 12 9.97 4.46 -13.14
C SER A 12 9.11 5.25 -14.12
N GLY A 13 8.36 6.22 -13.62
CA GLY A 13 7.57 7.13 -14.45
C GLY A 13 6.66 8.02 -13.62
N HIS A 14 7.14 9.21 -13.24
CA HIS A 14 6.30 10.25 -12.66
C HIS A 14 5.47 10.88 -13.78
N THR A 15 4.21 10.44 -13.94
CA THR A 15 3.22 11.06 -14.85
C THR A 15 2.06 11.58 -13.98
N PRO A 16 1.76 12.88 -13.99
CA PRO A 16 0.67 13.41 -13.17
C PRO A 16 -0.64 13.19 -13.91
N THR A 17 -1.55 12.35 -13.38
CA THR A 17 -3.02 12.51 -13.57
C THR A 17 -3.89 11.55 -12.75
N LEU A 18 -3.37 10.45 -12.19
CA LEU A 18 -4.17 9.56 -11.33
C LEU A 18 -3.38 9.13 -10.09
N PRO A 19 -3.99 9.14 -8.89
CA PRO A 19 -3.35 8.61 -7.68
C PRO A 19 -3.00 7.14 -7.91
N GLU A 20 -1.71 6.80 -7.77
CA GLU A 20 -1.22 5.43 -7.90
C GLU A 20 -1.90 4.56 -6.83
N LEU A 21 -2.56 3.49 -7.26
CA LEU A 21 -3.28 2.57 -6.39
C LEU A 21 -2.41 1.35 -6.11
N TRP A 22 -2.14 1.09 -4.85
CA TRP A 22 -1.43 -0.09 -4.37
C TRP A 22 -2.39 -1.13 -3.83
N THR A 23 -2.18 -2.38 -4.19
CA THR A 23 -2.86 -3.51 -3.56
C THR A 23 -2.37 -3.72 -2.12
N MET A 24 -3.13 -4.47 -1.34
CA MET A 24 -2.71 -4.90 0.01
C MET A 24 -1.33 -5.60 0.01
N THR A 25 -0.99 -6.32 -1.06
CA THR A 25 0.31 -7.00 -1.17
C THR A 25 1.45 -5.99 -1.35
N GLU A 26 1.28 -4.99 -2.21
CA GLU A 26 2.26 -3.92 -2.41
C GLU A 26 2.48 -3.09 -1.15
N VAL A 27 1.39 -2.67 -0.49
CA VAL A 27 1.48 -1.97 0.81
C VAL A 27 2.24 -2.81 1.83
N ALA A 28 1.95 -4.11 1.92
CA ALA A 28 2.65 -5.01 2.83
C ALA A 28 4.15 -5.10 2.51
N HIS A 29 4.52 -5.23 1.23
CA HIS A 29 5.91 -5.23 0.80
C HIS A 29 6.63 -3.91 1.12
N THR A 30 6.01 -2.77 0.81
CA THR A 30 6.58 -1.44 1.08
C THR A 30 6.80 -1.21 2.57
N MET A 31 5.86 -1.65 3.42
CA MET A 31 6.00 -1.54 4.87
C MET A 31 6.88 -2.64 5.49
N ARG A 32 7.43 -3.56 4.68
CA ARG A 32 8.12 -4.80 5.10
C ARG A 32 7.34 -5.58 6.16
N ARG A 33 6.02 -5.67 5.98
CA ARG A 33 5.10 -6.44 6.84
C ARG A 33 4.41 -7.52 6.04
N THR A 34 3.80 -8.48 6.74
CA THR A 34 2.86 -9.42 6.12
C THR A 34 1.51 -8.75 5.92
N ARG A 35 0.68 -9.27 4.99
CA ARG A 35 -0.69 -8.76 4.77
C ARG A 35 -1.52 -8.72 6.06
N SER A 36 -1.45 -9.77 6.87
CA SER A 36 -2.11 -9.81 8.18
C SER A 36 -1.55 -8.79 9.16
N GLY A 37 -0.26 -8.44 9.06
CA GLY A 37 0.37 -7.37 9.84
C GLY A 37 -0.12 -5.98 9.46
N VAL A 38 -0.42 -5.74 8.19
CA VAL A 38 -1.07 -4.49 7.71
C VAL A 38 -2.53 -4.44 8.16
N ASP A 39 -3.26 -5.55 8.08
CA ASP A 39 -4.66 -5.61 8.54
C ASP A 39 -4.78 -5.32 10.04
N LYS A 40 -3.91 -5.94 10.86
CA LYS A 40 -3.80 -5.62 12.30
C LYS A 40 -3.38 -4.17 12.54
N LEU A 41 -2.49 -3.61 11.71
CA LEU A 41 -2.09 -2.21 11.82
C LEU A 41 -3.28 -1.29 11.55
N ARG A 42 -4.07 -1.57 10.51
CA ARG A 42 -5.29 -0.82 10.19
C ARG A 42 -6.33 -0.91 11.32
N ALA A 43 -6.46 -2.07 11.96
CA ALA A 43 -7.34 -2.23 13.11
C ALA A 43 -6.86 -1.46 14.36
N ARG A 44 -5.54 -1.37 14.55
CA ARG A 44 -4.92 -0.73 15.71
C ARG A 44 -4.79 0.79 15.56
N ASP A 45 -4.51 1.26 14.35
CA ASP A 45 -4.18 2.64 14.05
C ASP A 45 -5.28 3.26 13.16
N PRO A 46 -6.15 4.11 13.73
CA PRO A 46 -7.23 4.73 12.97
C PRO A 46 -6.74 5.80 11.98
N LYS A 47 -5.46 6.23 12.06
CA LYS A 47 -4.85 7.13 11.07
C LYS A 47 -4.37 6.37 9.83
N PHE A 48 -4.41 5.04 9.84
CA PHE A 48 -4.04 4.25 8.66
C PHE A 48 -5.05 4.48 7.51
N PRO A 49 -4.58 4.65 6.26
CA PRO A 49 -5.45 4.96 5.12
C PRO A 49 -6.55 3.92 4.91
N LYS A 50 -7.74 4.40 4.54
CA LYS A 50 -8.89 3.52 4.30
C LYS A 50 -8.72 2.81 2.95
N PRO A 51 -8.96 1.49 2.88
CA PRO A 51 -8.93 0.78 1.62
C PRO A 51 -10.10 1.23 0.74
N LEU A 52 -9.81 1.51 -0.53
CA LEU A 52 -10.80 1.60 -1.60
C LEU A 52 -11.16 0.17 -1.99
N LYS A 53 -12.42 -0.19 -1.85
CA LYS A 53 -12.92 -1.54 -2.12
C LYS A 53 -13.73 -1.52 -3.41
N ASP A 54 -13.42 -2.42 -4.34
CA ASP A 54 -14.05 -2.49 -5.66
C ASP A 54 -15.39 -3.27 -5.66
N GLY A 55 -15.97 -3.54 -4.48
CA GLY A 55 -17.25 -4.23 -4.35
C GLY A 55 -17.65 -4.56 -2.92
N ASP A 56 -18.87 -5.07 -2.74
CA ASP A 56 -19.43 -5.39 -1.41
C ASP A 56 -18.89 -6.72 -0.85
N ASP A 57 -18.48 -7.65 -1.73
CA ASP A 57 -17.96 -8.95 -1.35
C ASP A 57 -16.73 -8.90 -0.45
N ARG A 58 -16.65 -9.83 0.51
CA ARG A 58 -15.48 -9.99 1.39
C ARG A 58 -14.20 -10.39 0.64
N ARG A 59 -14.34 -10.87 -0.60
CA ARG A 59 -13.23 -11.24 -1.50
C ARG A 59 -12.86 -10.15 -2.49
N SER A 60 -13.58 -9.02 -2.51
CA SER A 60 -13.27 -7.91 -3.42
C SER A 60 -11.86 -7.40 -3.18
N ARG A 61 -11.18 -7.06 -4.28
CA ARG A 61 -9.85 -6.46 -4.20
C ARG A 61 -9.96 -5.11 -3.50
N ILE A 62 -8.99 -4.87 -2.63
CA ILE A 62 -8.82 -3.60 -1.95
C ILE A 62 -7.56 -2.93 -2.46
N TYR A 63 -7.69 -1.64 -2.67
CA TYR A 63 -6.67 -0.75 -3.17
C TYR A 63 -6.44 0.35 -2.14
N PHE A 64 -5.23 0.88 -2.11
CA PHE A 64 -4.82 1.97 -1.24
C PHE A 64 -4.18 3.03 -2.11
N VAL A 65 -4.48 4.29 -1.84
CA VAL A 65 -3.79 5.37 -2.54
C VAL A 65 -2.36 5.45 -1.99
N ARG A 66 -1.38 5.32 -2.88
CA ARG A 66 0.05 5.39 -2.56
C ARG A 66 0.38 6.64 -1.75
N GLN A 67 -0.11 7.81 -2.19
CA GLN A 67 0.16 9.09 -1.54
C GLN A 67 -0.32 9.13 -0.07
N GLU A 68 -1.46 8.50 0.25
CA GLU A 68 -1.94 8.42 1.64
C GLU A 68 -1.04 7.51 2.49
N ILE A 69 -0.55 6.41 1.92
CA ILE A 69 0.37 5.50 2.61
C ILE A 69 1.71 6.19 2.86
N GLU A 70 2.25 6.92 1.86
CA GLU A 70 3.47 7.70 2.00
C GLU A 70 3.32 8.82 3.04
N ALA A 71 2.21 9.56 3.02
CA ALA A 71 1.89 10.58 4.02
C ALA A 71 1.76 9.99 5.43
N TYR A 72 1.15 8.81 5.58
CA TYR A 72 1.07 8.11 6.87
C TYR A 72 2.45 7.70 7.38
N LEU A 73 3.32 7.19 6.50
CA LEU A 73 4.70 6.84 6.86
C LEU A 73 5.51 8.09 7.26
N ALA A 74 5.35 9.19 6.52
CA ALA A 74 5.98 10.47 6.84
C ALA A 74 5.50 11.02 8.19
N ALA A 75 4.19 11.00 8.46
CA ALA A 75 3.63 11.42 9.74
C ALA A 75 4.12 10.53 10.91
N ARG A 76 4.33 9.22 10.69
CA ARG A 76 4.95 8.35 11.69
C ARG A 76 6.42 8.63 11.91
N LEU A 77 7.13 9.04 10.87
CA LEU A 77 8.53 9.43 10.98
C LEU A 77 8.66 10.75 11.74
N ASP A 78 7.83 11.73 11.43
CA ASP A 78 7.77 13.02 12.13
C ASP A 78 7.44 12.84 13.62
N ALA A 79 6.41 12.06 13.93
CA ALA A 79 6.06 11.69 15.30
C ALA A 79 7.18 10.95 16.06
N ARG A 80 8.13 10.33 15.33
CA ARG A 80 9.33 9.70 15.91
C ARG A 80 10.47 10.69 16.10
N VAL A 81 10.61 11.68 15.22
CA VAL A 81 11.66 12.72 15.31
C VAL A 81 11.40 13.68 16.48
N VAL A 82 10.13 13.88 16.86
CA VAL A 82 9.72 14.76 17.96
C VAL A 82 9.82 14.07 19.34
N ALA A 83 10.29 12.82 19.41
CA ALA A 83 10.46 12.05 20.66
C ALA A 83 11.93 11.89 21.04
#